data_AF-A0A975PEY0-F1
#
_entry.id   AF-A0A975PEY0-F1
#
_cell.length_a   1.000
_cell.length_b   1.000
_cell.length_c   1.000
_cell.angle_alpha   90.00
_cell.angle_beta   90.00
_cell.angle_gamma   90.00
#
_symmetry.space_group_name_H-M   'P 1'
#
loop_
_entity.id
_entity.type
_entity.pdbx_description
1 polymer ?
#
loop_
_entity_poly.entity_id
_entity_poly.type
_entity_poly.pdbx_seq_one_letter_code
_entity_poly.pdbx_strand_id
1 'polypeptide(L)'
;MNPSIHSILTTLRRFRWEIAIWLLLSVWQSIRILRRDFPEATHDMLYRGFRPEMFESVAACWLILRLGLSETMLRTQGGWRTRPMAKRMMICLPLVTYLIVFLPPLLFRAAAIGITTSPDLHQWGLILFESWLTPLGTFGAGAIGVYAIGCFLTWFTPRWRKRLIVTLVVALVAIVALLPYRMFGWISYSGQADHWLDPPWPLDSTVRATSLAGVQWIEEPHGLDGHRIASSLLTRLPLQPGAVTEVPGEPGRVTSVRTSGDRVEFDLEFLCANNALARQLQGAMLVVKYADGDHADCLQRKVRMIPSPVPLCPVNRVLISGSAASPRMMPWSTLKDGEELRGAELLIYVADMSATVVEAPREQSRGFQQQRPTGLEGRATRLLDDQDLAFRSSEEAKAYAGRKLPAGLVPFMLKRHPWSDFAWDNVIGLYLLEHAAETDKPALLERMTTDPRLGGIFLKKGWRTEAMPLLRNFAKERITLDATCLQALAEEKDPALSADLAALAMRLGPEVETLEAVLKAQPNFDWSGFAKNGWKRVKYLQKPDDRETMPTFATWAAREGDVSALRYLAEEAAHGEEDEKSRVAAVLESTQPDVIGFLRSHIDQLEWNRESGKFRLK
;
A
#
# COMPACT_ATOMS: atom_id res chain seq x y z
N MET A 1 25.77 56.16 -17.87
CA MET A 1 25.04 54.99 -17.33
C MET A 1 26.03 53.85 -17.16
N ASN A 2 26.07 53.17 -16.01
CA ASN A 2 27.01 52.05 -15.77
C ASN A 2 26.78 50.97 -16.86
N PRO A 3 27.81 50.54 -17.60
CA PRO A 3 27.68 49.58 -18.70
C PRO A 3 27.01 48.26 -18.29
N SER A 4 27.18 47.86 -17.03
CA SER A 4 26.55 46.66 -16.44
C SER A 4 25.03 46.81 -16.36
N ILE A 5 24.57 47.97 -15.88
CA ILE A 5 23.13 48.29 -15.76
C ILE A 5 22.51 48.37 -17.15
N HIS A 6 23.20 49.00 -18.11
CA HIS A 6 22.73 49.07 -19.49
C HIS A 6 22.55 47.67 -20.10
N SER A 7 23.49 46.76 -19.86
CA SER A 7 23.42 45.39 -20.36
C SER A 7 22.30 44.55 -19.72
N ILE A 8 22.05 44.73 -18.41
CA ILE A 8 20.89 44.11 -17.75
C ILE A 8 19.59 44.62 -18.37
N LEU A 9 19.44 45.93 -18.51
CA LEU A 9 18.22 46.55 -19.04
C LEU A 9 17.94 46.15 -20.50
N THR A 10 18.97 46.04 -21.35
CA THR A 10 18.78 45.58 -22.74
C THR A 10 18.40 44.10 -22.78
N THR A 11 18.98 43.27 -21.91
CA THR A 11 18.64 41.85 -21.79
C THR A 11 17.18 41.68 -21.34
N LEU A 12 16.76 42.38 -20.29
CA LEU A 12 15.37 42.36 -19.80
C LEU A 12 14.39 42.87 -20.86
N ARG A 13 14.75 43.93 -21.61
CA ARG A 13 13.90 44.46 -22.69
C ARG A 13 13.75 43.47 -23.85
N ARG A 14 14.81 42.72 -24.17
CA ARG A 14 14.79 41.72 -25.26
C ARG A 14 13.88 40.55 -24.93
N PHE A 15 13.93 40.04 -23.70
CA PHE A 15 13.16 38.86 -23.25
C PHE A 15 11.90 39.22 -22.46
N ARG A 16 11.39 40.45 -22.64
CA ARG A 16 10.29 40.99 -21.82
C ARG A 16 9.02 40.14 -21.86
N TRP A 17 8.74 39.48 -22.98
CA TRP A 17 7.53 38.68 -23.14
C TRP A 17 7.66 37.31 -22.48
N GLU A 18 8.81 36.66 -22.61
CA GLU A 18 9.11 35.41 -21.93
C GLU A 18 9.14 35.60 -20.42
N ILE A 19 9.76 36.69 -19.96
CA ILE A 19 9.75 37.09 -18.54
C ILE A 19 8.30 37.35 -18.09
N ALA A 20 7.50 38.08 -18.87
CA ALA A 20 6.11 38.36 -18.52
C ALA A 20 5.25 37.07 -18.46
N ILE A 21 5.39 36.15 -19.41
CA ILE A 21 4.67 34.87 -19.42
C ILE A 21 5.05 34.04 -18.20
N TRP A 22 6.35 33.93 -17.91
CA TRP A 22 6.81 33.19 -16.74
C TRP A 22 6.35 33.84 -15.42
N LEU A 23 6.35 35.18 -15.33
CA LEU A 23 5.79 35.92 -14.19
C LEU A 23 4.30 35.64 -14.02
N LEU A 24 3.51 35.73 -15.10
CA LEU A 24 2.08 35.48 -15.10
C LEU A 24 1.76 34.03 -14.67
N LEU A 25 2.48 33.05 -15.21
CA LEU A 25 2.34 31.64 -14.80
C LEU A 25 2.68 31.47 -13.32
N SER A 26 3.75 32.11 -12.85
CA SER A 26 4.18 31.99 -11.45
C SER A 26 3.16 32.59 -10.49
N VAL A 27 2.64 33.78 -10.82
CA VAL A 27 1.58 34.47 -10.06
C VAL A 27 0.29 33.67 -10.08
N TRP A 28 -0.12 33.14 -11.25
CA TRP A 28 -1.29 32.29 -11.37
C TRP A 28 -1.20 31.07 -10.47
N GLN A 29 -0.06 30.37 -10.45
CA GLN A 29 0.16 29.23 -9.56
C GLN A 29 0.15 29.62 -8.07
N SER A 30 0.76 30.76 -7.71
CA SER A 30 0.72 31.26 -6.33
C SER A 30 -0.70 31.64 -5.88
N ILE A 31 -1.54 32.19 -6.79
CA ILE A 31 -2.95 32.45 -6.51
C ILE A 31 -3.72 31.13 -6.29
N ARG A 32 -3.41 30.07 -7.04
CA ARG A 32 -4.03 28.75 -6.82
C ARG A 32 -3.69 28.17 -5.45
N ILE A 33 -2.43 28.32 -4.99
CA ILE A 33 -2.02 27.95 -3.63
C ILE A 33 -2.87 28.72 -2.61
N LEU A 34 -2.94 30.05 -2.74
CA LEU A 34 -3.73 30.91 -1.84
C LEU A 34 -5.22 30.52 -1.80
N ARG A 35 -5.79 30.12 -2.94
CA ARG A 35 -7.20 29.68 -3.03
C ARG A 35 -7.42 28.23 -2.61
N ARG A 36 -6.34 27.45 -2.42
CA ARG A 36 -6.39 25.99 -2.22
C ARG A 36 -7.09 25.26 -3.39
N ASP A 37 -7.02 25.84 -4.58
CA ASP A 37 -7.66 25.33 -5.80
C ASP A 37 -6.78 24.26 -6.49
N PHE A 38 -6.66 23.11 -5.82
CA PHE A 38 -5.96 21.94 -6.34
C PHE A 38 -6.94 21.08 -7.16
N PRO A 39 -6.73 20.95 -8.49
CA PRO A 39 -7.62 20.15 -9.29
C PRO A 39 -7.40 18.69 -8.89
N GLU A 40 -8.48 17.96 -8.59
CA GLU A 40 -8.35 16.51 -8.50
C GLU A 40 -7.85 16.02 -9.86
N ALA A 41 -6.63 15.50 -9.89
CA ALA A 41 -6.10 14.89 -11.09
C ALA A 41 -7.01 13.70 -11.40
N THR A 42 -7.93 13.87 -12.35
CA THR A 42 -8.69 12.77 -12.90
C THR A 42 -7.68 11.80 -13.51
N HIS A 43 -7.95 10.50 -13.42
CA HIS A 43 -7.09 9.45 -14.00
C HIS A 43 -6.75 9.73 -15.47
N ASP A 44 -7.65 10.40 -16.21
CA ASP A 44 -7.43 10.86 -17.59
C ASP A 44 -6.33 11.92 -17.75
N MET A 45 -6.13 12.83 -16.78
CA MET A 45 -5.05 13.82 -16.82
C MET A 45 -3.69 13.23 -16.47
N LEU A 46 -3.64 12.08 -15.78
CA LEU A 46 -2.41 11.31 -15.54
C LEU A 46 -1.92 10.65 -16.84
N TYR A 47 -2.82 10.07 -17.62
CA TYR A 47 -2.48 9.33 -18.84
C TYR A 47 -2.14 10.22 -20.04
N ARG A 48 -2.72 11.42 -20.14
CA ARG A 48 -2.52 12.29 -21.31
C ARG A 48 -1.20 13.08 -21.30
N GLY A 49 -0.34 12.90 -20.30
CA GLY A 49 1.05 13.38 -20.29
C GLY A 49 1.27 14.90 -20.33
N PHE A 50 0.22 15.71 -20.49
CA PHE A 50 0.30 17.16 -20.62
C PHE A 50 -0.49 17.83 -19.51
N ARG A 51 0.21 18.24 -18.47
CA ARG A 51 -0.35 18.95 -17.33
C ARG A 51 -0.05 20.45 -17.45
N PRO A 52 -1.04 21.36 -17.37
CA PRO A 52 -0.85 22.81 -17.37
C PRO A 52 0.25 23.28 -16.39
N GLU A 53 0.42 22.52 -15.33
CA GLU A 53 1.43 22.65 -14.28
C GLU A 53 2.88 22.57 -14.80
N MET A 54 3.12 21.81 -15.87
CA MET A 54 4.46 21.69 -16.46
C MET A 54 4.87 22.94 -17.23
N PHE A 55 3.92 23.80 -17.66
CA PHE A 55 4.24 25.01 -18.40
C PHE A 55 5.12 25.98 -17.62
N GLU A 56 4.97 26.07 -16.30
CA GLU A 56 5.81 26.96 -15.50
C GLU A 56 7.26 26.46 -15.45
N SER A 57 7.46 25.15 -15.24
CA SER A 57 8.81 24.55 -15.26
C SER A 57 9.45 24.69 -16.64
N VAL A 58 8.69 24.40 -17.70
CA VAL A 58 9.16 24.53 -19.08
C VAL A 58 9.50 25.99 -19.39
N ALA A 59 8.67 26.95 -18.96
CA ALA A 59 8.92 28.38 -19.12
C ALA A 59 10.17 28.83 -18.34
N ALA A 60 10.33 28.36 -17.09
CA ALA A 60 11.51 28.62 -16.28
C ALA A 60 12.78 28.06 -16.95
N CYS A 61 12.77 26.79 -17.39
CA CYS A 61 13.89 26.17 -18.10
C CYS A 61 14.19 26.88 -19.41
N TRP A 62 13.16 27.22 -20.20
CA TRP A 62 13.30 27.98 -21.44
C TRP A 62 13.96 29.33 -21.20
N LEU A 63 13.55 30.03 -20.14
CA LEU A 63 14.07 31.33 -19.77
C LEU A 63 15.51 31.24 -19.25
N ILE A 64 15.84 30.20 -18.47
CA ILE A 64 17.22 29.89 -18.08
C ILE A 64 18.09 29.66 -19.31
N LEU A 65 17.66 28.80 -20.24
CA LEU A 65 18.39 28.54 -21.47
C LEU A 65 18.55 29.79 -22.32
N ARG A 66 17.49 30.59 -22.49
CA ARG A 66 17.50 31.80 -23.32
C ARG A 66 18.37 32.90 -22.75
N LEU A 67 18.29 33.15 -21.44
CA LEU A 67 19.15 34.13 -20.77
C LEU A 67 20.62 33.66 -20.77
N GLY A 68 20.88 32.38 -20.52
CA GLY A 68 22.23 31.81 -20.53
C GLY A 68 22.87 31.80 -21.92
N LEU A 69 22.07 31.63 -22.96
CA LEU A 69 22.50 31.67 -24.37
C LEU A 69 22.39 33.08 -24.99
N SER A 70 21.97 34.10 -24.25
CA SER A 70 21.80 35.45 -24.79
C SER A 70 23.14 36.06 -25.24
N GLU A 71 23.11 36.80 -26.36
CA GLU A 71 24.27 37.23 -27.17
C GLU A 71 25.37 38.00 -26.42
N THR A 72 25.06 38.60 -25.27
CA THR A 72 26.05 39.27 -24.40
C THR A 72 27.10 38.31 -23.86
N MET A 73 26.77 37.02 -23.72
CA MET A 73 27.71 35.96 -23.30
C MET A 73 28.55 35.40 -24.46
N LEU A 74 28.01 35.38 -25.68
CA LEU A 74 28.58 34.66 -26.84
C LEU A 74 29.33 35.55 -27.85
N ARG A 75 29.61 36.81 -27.49
CA ARG A 75 30.49 37.72 -28.25
C ARG A 75 30.08 37.98 -29.71
N THR A 76 28.79 38.14 -30.01
CA THR A 76 28.33 38.47 -31.38
C THR A 76 27.85 39.91 -31.57
N GLN A 77 27.70 40.73 -30.53
CA GLN A 77 27.60 42.18 -30.70
C GLN A 77 28.99 42.75 -30.99
N GLY A 78 29.25 43.01 -32.27
CA GLY A 78 30.53 43.45 -32.86
C GLY A 78 31.12 44.78 -32.37
N GLY A 79 30.77 45.28 -31.17
CA GLY A 79 31.32 46.50 -30.59
C GLY A 79 32.04 46.34 -29.25
N TRP A 80 31.93 45.19 -28.57
CA TRP A 80 32.50 44.99 -27.22
C TRP A 80 33.88 44.32 -27.20
N ARG A 81 34.53 44.17 -28.36
CA ARG A 81 35.85 43.53 -28.50
C ARG A 81 37.02 44.31 -27.87
N THR A 82 36.83 45.56 -27.45
CA THR A 82 37.95 46.46 -27.10
C THR A 82 38.06 46.84 -25.63
N ARG A 83 37.21 46.34 -24.73
CA ARG A 83 37.37 46.62 -23.30
C ARG A 83 37.51 45.34 -22.48
N PRO A 84 38.58 45.21 -21.66
CA PRO A 84 38.74 44.12 -20.73
C PRO A 84 37.77 44.33 -19.56
N MET A 85 36.47 44.18 -19.82
CA MET A 85 35.55 43.91 -18.72
C MET A 85 35.99 42.58 -18.12
N ALA A 86 36.43 42.66 -16.86
CA ALA A 86 37.06 41.58 -16.13
C ALA A 86 36.23 40.29 -16.29
N LYS A 87 36.89 39.16 -16.57
CA LYS A 87 36.26 37.83 -16.69
C LYS A 87 35.22 37.53 -15.60
N ARG A 88 35.38 38.12 -14.42
CA ARG A 88 34.43 38.08 -13.29
C ARG A 88 33.05 38.67 -13.61
N MET A 89 32.96 39.76 -14.38
CA MET A 89 31.66 40.38 -14.73
C MET A 89 30.83 39.51 -15.68
N MET A 90 31.47 38.68 -16.52
CA MET A 90 30.75 37.72 -17.37
C MET A 90 30.05 36.62 -16.56
N ILE A 91 30.49 36.33 -15.34
CA ILE A 91 29.83 35.36 -14.46
C ILE A 91 28.78 36.06 -13.58
N CYS A 92 29.10 37.24 -13.05
CA CYS A 92 28.20 37.95 -12.15
C CYS A 92 26.96 38.51 -12.84
N LEU A 93 27.07 39.05 -14.07
CA LEU A 93 25.95 39.69 -14.77
C LEU A 93 24.75 38.74 -15.05
N PRO A 94 24.94 37.51 -15.56
CA PRO A 94 23.84 36.58 -15.78
C PRO A 94 23.27 36.11 -14.44
N LEU A 95 24.10 35.90 -13.41
CA LEU A 95 23.62 35.55 -12.07
C LEU A 95 22.73 36.65 -11.48
N VAL A 96 23.12 37.92 -11.61
CA VAL A 96 22.30 39.07 -11.20
C VAL A 96 21.02 39.15 -12.04
N THR A 97 21.09 38.87 -13.35
CA THR A 97 19.90 38.87 -14.22
C THR A 97 18.93 37.76 -13.84
N TYR A 98 19.43 36.55 -13.56
CA TYR A 98 18.64 35.44 -13.03
C TYR A 98 18.03 35.81 -11.69
N LEU A 99 18.78 36.43 -10.79
CA LEU A 99 18.25 36.87 -9.51
C LEU A 99 17.09 37.87 -9.70
N ILE A 100 17.26 38.88 -10.56
CA ILE A 100 16.21 39.89 -10.82
C ILE A 100 14.95 39.24 -11.41
N VAL A 101 15.09 38.27 -12.31
CA VAL A 101 13.93 37.61 -12.91
C VAL A 101 13.31 36.61 -11.95
N PHE A 102 14.08 35.69 -11.37
CA PHE A 102 13.56 34.56 -10.60
C PHE A 102 13.16 34.91 -9.16
N LEU A 103 13.83 35.89 -8.53
CA LEU A 103 13.61 36.18 -7.11
C LEU A 103 12.19 36.69 -6.80
N PRO A 104 11.59 37.66 -7.54
CA PRO A 104 10.30 38.20 -7.14
C PRO A 104 9.17 37.15 -7.10
N PRO A 105 9.03 36.25 -8.09
CA PRO A 105 8.02 35.18 -8.03
C PRO A 105 8.31 34.10 -7.00
N LEU A 106 9.58 33.79 -6.75
CA LEU A 106 9.96 32.88 -5.67
C LEU A 106 9.58 33.49 -4.31
N LEU A 107 9.83 34.78 -4.10
CA LEU A 107 9.39 35.49 -2.89
C LEU A 107 7.87 35.56 -2.79
N PHE A 108 7.16 35.85 -3.88
CA PHE A 108 5.70 35.86 -3.89
C PHE A 108 5.12 34.47 -3.56
N ARG A 109 5.78 33.40 -4.03
CA ARG A 109 5.40 32.03 -3.72
C ARG A 109 5.73 31.64 -2.29
N ALA A 110 6.89 32.02 -1.77
CA ALA A 110 7.21 31.86 -0.36
C ALA A 110 6.17 32.59 0.50
N ALA A 111 5.75 33.80 0.13
CA ALA A 111 4.68 34.50 0.83
C ALA A 111 3.35 33.72 0.75
N ALA A 112 2.97 33.20 -0.42
CA ALA A 112 1.76 32.39 -0.57
C ALA A 112 1.78 31.12 0.30
N ILE A 113 2.92 30.43 0.37
CA ILE A 113 3.13 29.25 1.21
C ILE A 113 3.09 29.66 2.68
N GLY A 114 3.80 30.72 3.06
CA GLY A 114 3.79 31.24 4.43
C GLY A 114 2.39 31.58 4.92
N ILE A 115 1.55 32.17 4.06
CA ILE A 115 0.16 32.49 4.37
C ILE A 115 -0.71 31.22 4.47
N THR A 116 -0.44 30.20 3.65
CA THR A 116 -1.32 29.03 3.55
C THR A 116 -0.95 27.88 4.46
N THR A 117 0.33 27.75 4.82
CA THR A 117 0.89 26.64 5.60
C THR A 117 1.50 27.08 6.93
N SER A 118 1.83 28.37 7.09
CA SER A 118 2.49 28.90 8.31
C SER A 118 3.70 28.09 8.77
N PRO A 119 4.68 27.75 7.90
CA PRO A 119 5.72 26.81 8.27
C PRO A 119 6.66 27.39 9.32
N ASP A 120 7.17 26.52 10.19
CA ASP A 120 8.18 26.89 11.19
C ASP A 120 9.58 27.11 10.55
N LEU A 121 10.55 27.57 11.33
CA LEU A 121 11.90 27.87 10.82
C LEU A 121 12.60 26.62 10.23
N HIS A 122 12.39 25.45 10.83
CA HIS A 122 12.99 24.19 10.39
C HIS A 122 12.36 23.74 9.07
N GLN A 123 11.05 23.84 8.94
CA GLN A 123 10.30 23.56 7.72
C GLN A 123 10.63 24.54 6.61
N TRP A 124 10.81 25.83 6.89
CA TRP A 124 11.37 26.76 5.92
C TRP A 124 12.73 26.30 5.42
N GLY A 125 13.59 25.80 6.32
CA GLY A 125 14.87 25.19 5.96
C GLY A 125 14.71 24.02 4.99
N LEU A 126 13.80 23.09 5.28
CA LEU A 126 13.50 21.94 4.42
C LEU A 126 12.87 22.35 3.09
N ILE A 127 11.87 23.23 3.10
CA ILE A 127 11.19 23.74 1.89
C ILE A 127 12.22 24.43 0.98
N LEU A 128 13.06 25.31 1.52
CA LEU A 128 14.09 26.00 0.75
C LEU A 128 15.16 25.01 0.26
N PHE A 129 15.56 24.02 1.06
CA PHE A 129 16.59 23.06 0.66
C PHE A 129 16.08 22.07 -0.41
N GLU A 130 14.96 21.40 -0.16
CA GLU A 130 14.38 20.39 -1.05
C GLU A 130 13.75 20.99 -2.29
N SER A 131 13.11 22.17 -2.17
CA SER A 131 12.34 22.74 -3.29
C SER A 131 13.08 23.83 -4.05
N TRP A 132 13.97 24.59 -3.40
CA TRP A 132 14.71 25.67 -4.09
C TRP A 132 16.12 25.21 -4.41
N LEU A 133 16.93 24.86 -3.41
CA LEU A 133 18.35 24.57 -3.59
C LEU A 133 18.61 23.28 -4.35
N THR A 134 17.81 22.23 -4.14
CA THR A 134 18.03 20.96 -4.85
C THR A 134 17.66 21.07 -6.34
N PRO A 135 16.50 21.63 -6.73
CA PRO A 135 16.17 21.86 -8.13
C PRO A 135 17.04 22.96 -8.74
N LEU A 136 17.17 24.15 -8.13
CA LEU A 136 18.05 25.20 -8.68
C LEU A 136 19.51 24.79 -8.70
N GLY A 137 19.95 23.94 -7.76
CA GLY A 137 21.30 23.37 -7.74
C GLY A 137 21.50 22.35 -8.86
N THR A 138 20.53 21.47 -9.12
CA THR A 138 20.58 20.52 -10.25
C THR A 138 20.45 21.25 -11.60
N PHE A 139 19.53 22.21 -11.72
CA PHE A 139 19.38 23.07 -12.89
C PHE A 139 20.60 23.96 -13.12
N GLY A 140 21.12 24.55 -12.05
CA GLY A 140 22.27 25.44 -12.05
C GLY A 140 23.55 24.68 -12.39
N ALA A 141 23.79 23.53 -11.77
CA ALA A 141 24.91 22.64 -12.10
C ALA A 141 24.80 22.13 -13.55
N GLY A 142 23.60 21.78 -14.00
CA GLY A 142 23.32 21.45 -15.40
C GLY A 142 23.71 22.59 -16.33
N ALA A 143 23.16 23.79 -16.11
CA ALA A 143 23.44 24.98 -16.91
C ALA A 143 24.93 25.40 -16.87
N ILE A 144 25.60 25.28 -15.72
CA ILE A 144 27.04 25.51 -15.57
C ILE A 144 27.83 24.45 -16.33
N GLY A 145 27.43 23.17 -16.29
CA GLY A 145 28.03 22.09 -17.08
C GLY A 145 27.88 22.34 -18.58
N VAL A 146 26.66 22.69 -19.01
CA VAL A 146 26.35 23.14 -20.38
C VAL A 146 27.24 24.30 -20.80
N TYR A 147 27.39 25.30 -19.94
CA TYR A 147 28.20 26.48 -20.18
C TYR A 147 29.70 26.13 -20.26
N ALA A 148 30.22 25.34 -19.32
CA ALA A 148 31.61 24.91 -19.29
C ALA A 148 31.96 24.08 -20.52
N ILE A 149 31.09 23.14 -20.92
CA ILE A 149 31.23 22.32 -22.14
C ILE A 149 31.15 23.20 -23.39
N GLY A 150 30.22 24.14 -23.44
CA GLY A 150 30.09 25.10 -24.54
C GLY A 150 31.32 26.01 -24.68
N CYS A 151 31.84 26.55 -23.56
CA CYS A 151 33.06 27.34 -23.53
C CYS A 151 34.30 26.52 -23.91
N PHE A 152 34.39 25.28 -23.45
CA PHE A 152 35.46 24.36 -23.82
C PHE A 152 35.45 24.03 -25.32
N LEU A 153 34.29 23.65 -25.86
CA LEU A 153 34.14 23.30 -27.28
C LEU A 153 34.33 24.50 -28.23
N THR A 154 33.94 25.71 -27.80
CA THR A 154 34.14 26.94 -28.57
C THR A 154 35.59 27.42 -28.55
N TRP A 155 36.40 27.01 -27.57
CA TRP A 155 37.84 27.26 -27.54
C TRP A 155 38.56 26.51 -28.67
N PHE A 156 38.10 25.30 -29.02
CA PHE A 156 38.80 24.43 -29.98
C PHE A 156 38.26 24.45 -31.41
N THR A 157 37.07 25.03 -31.68
CA THR A 157 36.49 24.99 -33.04
C THR A 157 35.83 26.30 -33.52
N PRO A 158 36.26 26.87 -34.66
CA PRO A 158 35.80 28.19 -35.12
C PRO A 158 34.55 28.18 -36.02
N ARG A 159 33.90 27.04 -36.30
CA ARG A 159 32.77 26.99 -37.25
C ARG A 159 31.39 26.98 -36.58
N TRP A 160 30.60 28.01 -36.86
CA TRP A 160 29.27 28.30 -36.31
C TRP A 160 28.24 27.15 -36.42
N ARG A 161 28.26 26.34 -37.49
CA ARG A 161 27.34 25.20 -37.66
C ARG A 161 27.51 24.11 -36.59
N LYS A 162 28.73 23.92 -36.07
CA LYS A 162 28.99 22.94 -34.99
C LYS A 162 28.51 23.46 -33.63
N ARG A 163 28.50 24.78 -33.42
CA ARG A 163 27.98 25.41 -32.19
C ARG A 163 26.47 25.19 -32.06
N LEU A 164 25.72 25.31 -33.16
CA LEU A 164 24.28 25.05 -33.18
C LEU A 164 23.95 23.59 -32.78
N ILE A 165 24.69 22.63 -33.33
CA ILE A 165 24.52 21.20 -33.01
C ILE A 165 24.86 20.91 -31.54
N VAL A 166 25.94 21.49 -31.02
CA VAL A 166 26.29 21.36 -29.60
C VAL A 166 25.21 21.96 -28.70
N THR A 167 24.70 23.16 -29.01
CA THR A 167 23.60 23.75 -28.24
C THR A 167 22.33 22.90 -28.28
N LEU A 168 22.01 22.29 -29.44
CA LEU A 168 20.87 21.38 -29.60
C LEU A 168 21.04 20.09 -28.81
N VAL A 169 22.21 19.45 -28.88
CA VAL A 169 22.53 18.22 -28.12
C VAL A 169 22.50 18.51 -26.63
N VAL A 170 23.01 19.66 -26.20
CA VAL A 170 23.04 20.02 -24.80
C VAL A 170 21.66 20.41 -24.27
N ALA A 171 20.84 21.10 -25.07
CA ALA A 171 19.42 21.31 -24.76
C ALA A 171 18.67 19.98 -24.66
N LEU A 172 18.95 19.03 -25.58
CA LEU A 172 18.38 17.69 -25.55
C LEU A 172 18.80 16.92 -24.29
N VAL A 173 20.08 16.97 -23.89
CA VAL A 173 20.57 16.32 -22.66
C VAL A 173 19.96 16.96 -21.42
N ALA A 174 19.79 18.28 -21.37
CA ALA A 174 19.10 18.94 -20.27
C ALA A 174 17.61 18.52 -20.19
N ILE A 175 16.92 18.41 -21.33
CA ILE A 175 15.52 17.92 -21.42
C ILE A 175 15.43 16.44 -21.02
N VAL A 176 16.40 15.62 -21.44
CA VAL A 176 16.45 14.18 -21.13
C VAL A 176 16.86 13.94 -19.68
N ALA A 177 17.69 14.79 -19.05
CA ALA A 177 17.98 14.72 -17.62
C ALA A 177 16.81 15.21 -16.74
N LEU A 178 15.93 16.06 -17.30
CA LEU A 178 14.70 16.54 -16.69
C LEU A 178 13.59 15.48 -16.61
N LEU A 179 13.55 14.57 -17.58
CA LEU A 179 12.56 13.49 -17.69
C LEU A 179 12.61 12.48 -16.52
N PRO A 180 13.76 11.89 -16.14
CA PRO A 180 13.81 10.84 -15.13
C PRO A 180 13.63 11.38 -13.70
N TYR A 181 14.10 12.59 -13.35
CA TYR A 181 13.91 13.10 -11.98
C TYR A 181 12.42 13.34 -11.64
N ARG A 182 11.60 13.67 -12.64
CA ARG A 182 10.15 13.77 -12.47
C ARG A 182 9.40 12.47 -12.73
N MET A 183 9.80 11.68 -13.72
CA MET A 183 9.18 10.37 -13.97
C MET A 183 9.45 9.39 -12.83
N PHE A 184 10.64 9.30 -12.25
CA PHE A 184 10.91 8.36 -11.15
C PHE A 184 10.27 8.80 -9.83
N GLY A 185 10.24 10.11 -9.53
CA GLY A 185 9.44 10.64 -8.44
C GLY A 185 7.97 10.26 -8.61
N TRP A 186 7.41 10.45 -9.82
CA TRP A 186 6.00 10.21 -10.10
C TRP A 186 5.57 8.76 -10.24
N ILE A 187 6.38 7.90 -10.86
CA ILE A 187 6.09 6.46 -10.98
C ILE A 187 6.04 5.85 -9.57
N SER A 188 6.85 6.37 -8.63
CA SER A 188 6.78 6.01 -7.21
C SER A 188 5.51 6.54 -6.52
N TYR A 189 4.92 7.65 -6.99
CA TYR A 189 3.71 8.28 -6.39
C TYR A 189 2.39 7.81 -7.03
N SER A 190 2.34 7.50 -8.33
CA SER A 190 1.11 7.08 -9.03
C SER A 190 0.74 5.63 -8.78
N GLY A 191 1.71 4.78 -8.38
CA GLY A 191 1.44 3.39 -7.98
C GLY A 191 0.73 3.24 -6.63
N GLN A 192 0.53 4.33 -5.87
CA GLN A 192 -0.04 4.31 -4.51
C GLN A 192 -1.37 5.09 -4.34
N ALA A 193 -1.94 5.63 -5.43
CA ALA A 193 -2.98 6.67 -5.35
C ALA A 193 -4.37 6.22 -4.84
N ASP A 194 -4.64 4.91 -4.74
CA ASP A 194 -5.91 4.37 -4.21
C ASP A 194 -5.68 3.03 -3.47
N HIS A 195 -4.72 2.99 -2.53
CA HIS A 195 -4.64 1.84 -1.63
C HIS A 195 -5.51 2.06 -0.41
N TRP A 196 -6.34 1.07 -0.11
CA TRP A 196 -6.74 0.78 1.27
C TRP A 196 -5.45 0.40 2.00
N LEU A 197 -4.75 1.41 2.51
CA LEU A 197 -3.65 1.18 3.42
C LEU A 197 -4.28 0.73 4.72
N ASP A 198 -4.48 -0.57 4.85
CA ASP A 198 -4.38 -1.20 6.16
C ASP A 198 -3.06 -0.65 6.75
N PRO A 199 -3.09 -0.10 7.98
CA PRO A 199 -1.95 0.61 8.54
C PRO A 199 -0.65 -0.19 8.35
N PRO A 200 0.52 0.45 8.15
CA PRO A 200 1.80 -0.25 7.99
C PRO A 200 2.27 -0.99 9.26
N TRP A 201 1.46 -0.95 10.32
CA TRP A 201 1.59 -1.75 11.53
C TRP A 201 0.80 -3.04 11.33
N PRO A 202 1.24 -4.20 11.82
CA PRO A 202 0.41 -5.40 11.82
C PRO A 202 -0.71 -5.22 12.87
N LEU A 203 -1.68 -4.36 12.57
CA LEU A 203 -3.03 -4.52 13.09
C LEU A 203 -3.64 -5.55 12.16
N ASP A 204 -3.54 -6.79 12.63
CA ASP A 204 -4.19 -7.99 12.14
C ASP A 204 -5.31 -7.70 11.13
N SER A 205 -5.05 -8.03 9.87
CA SER A 205 -6.00 -7.91 8.75
C SER A 205 -7.21 -8.86 8.89
N THR A 206 -7.30 -9.60 10.01
CA THR A 206 -8.41 -10.45 10.45
C THR A 206 -9.60 -9.67 11.03
N VAL A 207 -9.50 -8.36 11.27
CA VAL A 207 -10.65 -7.55 11.73
C VAL A 207 -11.55 -7.07 10.57
N ARG A 208 -11.36 -7.58 9.33
CA ARG A 208 -12.37 -7.42 8.29
C ARG A 208 -13.57 -8.32 8.54
N ALA A 209 -14.57 -7.70 9.17
CA ALA A 209 -15.98 -8.04 9.10
C ALA A 209 -16.34 -9.44 9.63
N THR A 210 -16.17 -9.66 10.94
CA THR A 210 -17.11 -10.53 11.67
C THR A 210 -17.16 -10.14 13.15
N SER A 211 -18.38 -9.87 13.61
CA SER A 211 -18.79 -9.56 14.98
C SER A 211 -18.50 -8.15 15.51
N LEU A 212 -19.55 -7.56 16.10
CA LEU A 212 -19.56 -6.36 16.94
C LEU A 212 -18.66 -6.45 18.20
N ALA A 213 -17.86 -7.51 18.36
CA ALA A 213 -17.08 -7.79 19.57
C ALA A 213 -15.64 -7.24 19.56
N GLY A 214 -15.21 -6.60 18.47
CA GLY A 214 -13.83 -6.09 18.30
C GLY A 214 -13.59 -4.62 18.63
N VAL A 215 -14.54 -3.91 19.26
CA VAL A 215 -14.35 -2.49 19.60
C VAL A 215 -13.65 -2.37 20.95
N GLN A 216 -12.35 -2.06 20.94
CA GLN A 216 -11.63 -1.71 22.17
C GLN A 216 -11.92 -0.25 22.54
N TRP A 217 -12.58 -0.06 23.68
CA TRP A 217 -12.76 1.25 24.31
C TRP A 217 -11.62 1.45 25.29
N ILE A 218 -10.81 2.45 25.05
CA ILE A 218 -9.60 2.69 25.83
C ILE A 218 -9.91 3.79 26.86
N GLU A 219 -9.83 3.48 28.16
CA GLU A 219 -10.11 4.45 29.25
C GLU A 219 -9.03 5.55 29.36
N GLU A 220 -7.79 5.30 28.91
CA GLU A 220 -6.74 6.31 28.74
C GLU A 220 -5.75 5.88 27.63
N PRO A 221 -5.26 6.78 26.75
CA PRO A 221 -4.29 6.43 25.70
C PRO A 221 -2.89 6.07 26.22
N HIS A 222 -2.74 5.83 27.53
CA HIS A 222 -1.50 5.40 28.17
C HIS A 222 -1.36 3.88 28.15
N GLY A 223 -1.47 3.27 26.98
CA GLY A 223 -1.36 1.82 26.87
C GLY A 223 -1.91 1.27 25.57
N LEU A 224 -1.29 1.62 24.44
CA LEU A 224 -1.30 0.69 23.31
C LEU A 224 -0.34 -0.44 23.69
N ASP A 225 -0.93 -1.55 24.14
CA ASP A 225 -0.22 -2.75 24.56
C ASP A 225 0.63 -3.32 23.41
N GLY A 226 1.84 -3.77 23.76
CA GLY A 226 2.69 -4.61 22.90
C GLY A 226 3.82 -3.89 22.15
N HIS A 227 3.55 -2.78 21.48
CA HIS A 227 4.57 -2.04 20.72
C HIS A 227 4.49 -0.54 21.05
N ARG A 228 5.22 -0.13 22.11
CA ARG A 228 5.58 1.28 22.30
C ARG A 228 6.59 1.71 21.24
N ILE A 229 6.15 1.79 19.99
CA ILE A 229 6.72 2.77 19.08
C ILE A 229 6.45 4.10 19.76
N ALA A 230 7.47 4.91 19.97
CA ALA A 230 7.28 6.25 20.50
C ALA A 230 6.39 7.01 19.49
N SER A 231 5.08 6.95 19.66
CA SER A 231 4.14 7.72 18.86
C SER A 231 3.98 9.04 19.58
N SER A 232 4.49 10.11 18.98
CA SER A 232 4.22 11.44 19.50
C SER A 232 2.82 11.86 19.05
N LEU A 233 2.03 12.38 20.00
CA LEU A 233 0.78 13.03 19.66
C LEU A 233 1.13 14.23 18.78
N LEU A 234 0.74 14.16 17.51
CA LEU A 234 1.01 15.23 16.55
C LEU A 234 0.09 16.42 16.83
N THR A 235 -1.21 16.16 17.02
CA THR A 235 -2.19 17.22 17.28
C THR A 235 -3.51 16.68 17.82
N ARG A 236 -4.32 17.59 18.38
CA ARG A 236 -5.72 17.39 18.76
C ARG A 236 -6.59 18.32 17.94
N LEU A 237 -7.71 17.80 17.44
CA LEU A 237 -8.64 18.52 16.57
C LEU A 237 -10.05 18.37 17.12
N PRO A 238 -10.80 19.46 17.39
CA PRO A 238 -12.23 19.33 17.63
C PRO A 238 -12.88 18.61 16.44
N LEU A 239 -13.68 17.58 16.69
CA LEU A 239 -14.33 16.80 15.64
C LEU A 239 -15.59 17.52 15.15
N GLN A 240 -15.39 18.70 14.57
CA GLN A 240 -16.44 19.58 14.07
C GLN A 240 -16.08 20.09 12.67
N PRO A 241 -17.03 20.14 11.72
CA PRO A 241 -16.76 20.69 10.39
C PRO A 241 -16.23 22.13 10.49
N GLY A 242 -15.10 22.40 9.85
CA GLY A 242 -14.46 23.71 9.92
C GLY A 242 -13.43 23.86 11.03
N ALA A 243 -13.31 22.91 11.97
CA ALA A 243 -12.26 22.93 12.97
C ALA A 243 -10.88 22.89 12.28
N VAL A 244 -10.03 23.85 12.64
CA VAL A 244 -8.66 23.97 12.14
C VAL A 244 -7.72 23.70 13.29
N THR A 245 -6.69 22.91 13.05
CA THR A 245 -5.54 22.81 13.94
C THR A 245 -4.29 23.27 13.22
N GLU A 246 -3.38 23.81 13.99
CA GLU A 246 -2.00 23.99 13.58
C GLU A 246 -1.24 22.77 14.10
N VAL A 247 -1.05 21.76 13.25
CA VAL A 247 0.13 20.91 13.41
C VAL A 247 1.32 21.86 13.24
N PRO A 248 2.41 21.76 14.02
CA PRO A 248 3.57 22.65 13.89
C PRO A 248 3.91 22.86 12.40
N GLY A 249 3.56 24.05 11.92
CA GLY A 249 3.71 24.57 10.57
C GLY A 249 3.03 23.89 9.37
N GLU A 250 1.93 23.14 9.57
CA GLU A 250 1.04 22.72 8.48
C GLU A 250 -0.44 22.67 8.96
N PRO A 251 -1.38 23.46 8.39
CA PRO A 251 -2.75 23.52 8.87
C PRO A 251 -3.55 22.29 8.43
N GLY A 252 -4.09 21.59 9.43
CA GLY A 252 -5.08 20.54 9.25
C GLY A 252 -6.49 21.09 9.47
N ARG A 253 -7.45 20.70 8.63
CA ARG A 253 -8.86 21.07 8.80
C ARG A 253 -9.76 19.86 8.71
N VAL A 254 -10.75 19.79 9.59
CA VAL A 254 -11.89 18.88 9.45
C VAL A 254 -12.84 19.46 8.41
N THR A 255 -12.96 18.78 7.28
CA THR A 255 -13.80 19.21 6.15
C THR A 255 -15.24 18.74 6.29
N SER A 256 -15.44 17.54 6.83
CA SER A 256 -16.75 16.93 7.00
C SER A 256 -16.74 16.05 8.25
N VAL A 257 -17.85 16.01 8.98
CA VAL A 257 -18.13 15.07 10.06
C VAL A 257 -19.59 14.67 9.94
N ARG A 258 -19.88 13.37 10.00
CA ARG A 258 -21.24 12.83 9.92
C ARG A 258 -21.38 11.67 10.88
N THR A 259 -22.54 11.57 11.51
CA THR A 259 -22.93 10.37 12.26
C THR A 259 -23.72 9.47 11.31
N SER A 260 -23.37 8.18 11.26
CA SER A 260 -23.98 7.19 10.39
C SER A 260 -24.25 5.94 11.20
N GLY A 261 -25.42 5.87 11.83
CA GLY A 261 -25.81 4.75 12.68
C GLY A 261 -24.88 4.56 13.88
N ASP A 262 -24.05 3.51 13.81
CA ASP A 262 -23.11 3.09 14.84
C ASP A 262 -21.71 3.73 14.67
N ARG A 263 -21.53 4.67 13.73
CA ARG A 263 -20.23 5.23 13.39
C ARG A 263 -20.21 6.75 13.32
N VAL A 264 -19.05 7.30 13.60
CA VAL A 264 -18.69 8.69 13.28
C VAL A 264 -17.73 8.67 12.11
N GLU A 265 -18.16 9.24 11.00
CA GLU A 265 -17.36 9.43 9.78
C GLU A 265 -16.80 10.85 9.75
N PHE A 266 -15.54 10.99 9.35
CA PHE A 266 -14.87 12.27 9.28
C PHE A 266 -13.90 12.35 8.11
N ASP A 267 -13.79 13.56 7.56
CA ASP A 267 -12.87 13.87 6.48
C ASP A 267 -11.93 15.00 6.92
N LEU A 268 -10.63 14.76 6.82
CA LEU A 268 -9.57 15.70 7.15
C LEU A 268 -8.84 16.11 5.88
N GLU A 269 -8.39 17.36 5.88
CA GLU A 269 -7.54 17.91 4.86
C GLU A 269 -6.32 18.56 5.51
N PHE A 270 -5.13 18.11 5.10
CA PHE A 270 -3.86 18.75 5.42
C PHE A 270 -3.28 19.35 4.16
N LEU A 271 -2.76 20.57 4.27
CA LEU A 271 -1.84 21.12 3.30
C LEU A 271 -0.44 20.91 3.85
N CYS A 272 0.43 20.27 3.08
CA CYS A 272 1.79 19.93 3.47
C CYS A 272 2.78 20.48 2.45
N ALA A 273 3.48 21.54 2.78
CA ALA A 273 4.68 21.98 2.07
C ALA A 273 5.85 21.01 2.25
N ASN A 274 5.88 20.24 3.35
CA ASN A 274 6.89 19.21 3.61
C ASN A 274 6.46 17.80 3.15
N ASN A 275 7.22 17.20 2.23
CA ASN A 275 7.00 15.83 1.76
C ASN A 275 7.16 14.78 2.86
N ALA A 276 8.08 14.99 3.81
CA ALA A 276 8.31 14.07 4.92
C ALA A 276 7.09 14.01 5.85
N LEU A 277 6.47 15.15 6.15
CA LEU A 277 5.25 15.19 6.95
C LEU A 277 4.07 14.57 6.19
N ALA A 278 3.95 14.84 4.88
CA ALA A 278 2.91 14.22 4.06
C ALA A 278 2.99 12.68 4.13
N ARG A 279 4.20 12.10 4.12
CA ARG A 279 4.41 10.65 4.30
C ARG A 279 4.11 10.18 5.73
N GLN A 280 4.49 10.96 6.73
CA GLN A 280 4.16 10.66 8.13
C GLN A 280 2.64 10.61 8.36
N LEU A 281 1.89 11.53 7.75
CA LEU A 281 0.43 11.55 7.81
C LEU A 281 -0.23 10.35 7.12
N GLN A 282 0.42 9.76 6.09
CA GLN A 282 -0.04 8.49 5.51
C GLN A 282 0.04 7.32 6.51
N GLY A 283 0.99 7.37 7.46
CA GLY A 283 1.16 6.38 8.52
C GLY A 283 0.45 6.73 9.83
N ALA A 284 -0.20 7.88 9.94
CA ALA A 284 -0.72 8.40 11.20
C ALA A 284 -1.90 7.59 11.76
N MET A 285 -1.84 7.25 13.04
CA MET A 285 -2.95 6.64 13.77
C MET A 285 -3.95 7.72 14.18
N LEU A 286 -5.25 7.41 14.07
CA LEU A 286 -6.35 8.33 14.30
C LEU A 286 -7.24 7.74 15.39
N VAL A 287 -7.46 8.50 16.46
CA VAL A 287 -8.29 8.08 17.60
C VAL A 287 -9.31 9.18 17.89
N VAL A 288 -10.58 8.82 18.02
CA VAL A 288 -11.62 9.77 18.44
C VAL A 288 -11.78 9.66 19.94
N LYS A 289 -11.61 10.77 20.65
CA LYS A 289 -11.92 10.94 22.06
C LYS A 289 -13.28 11.62 22.19
N TYR A 290 -14.19 11.03 22.94
CA TYR A 290 -15.52 11.56 23.23
C TYR A 290 -15.54 12.33 24.56
N ALA A 291 -16.60 13.10 24.80
CA ALA A 291 -16.67 14.01 25.95
C ALA A 291 -16.86 13.31 27.31
N ASP A 292 -17.38 12.09 27.29
CA ASP A 292 -17.43 11.17 28.44
C ASP A 292 -16.05 10.60 28.81
N GLY A 293 -15.03 10.82 27.97
CA GLY A 293 -13.67 10.34 28.17
C GLY A 293 -13.37 9.06 27.38
N ASP A 294 -14.36 8.49 26.71
CA ASP A 294 -14.21 7.28 25.91
C ASP A 294 -13.36 7.52 24.66
N HIS A 295 -12.58 6.52 24.25
CA HIS A 295 -11.77 6.58 23.03
C HIS A 295 -12.16 5.47 22.06
N ALA A 296 -12.25 5.79 20.78
CA ALA A 296 -12.48 4.85 19.70
C ALA A 296 -11.42 4.97 18.60
N ASP A 297 -10.79 3.86 18.26
CA ASP A 297 -9.88 3.78 17.14
C ASP A 297 -10.62 3.88 15.80
N CYS A 298 -9.92 4.41 14.80
CA CYS A 298 -10.42 4.50 13.44
C CYS A 298 -10.50 3.10 12.80
N LEU A 299 -11.73 2.61 12.56
CA LEU A 299 -12.05 1.29 12.00
C LEU A 299 -11.72 1.19 10.51
N GLN A 300 -11.90 2.29 9.76
CA GLN A 300 -11.59 2.35 8.33
C GLN A 300 -10.93 3.68 8.02
N ARG A 301 -9.80 3.64 7.32
CA ARG A 301 -9.03 4.83 6.95
C ARG A 301 -8.69 4.79 5.46
N LYS A 302 -9.04 5.85 4.75
CA LYS A 302 -8.59 6.10 3.38
C LYS A 302 -7.73 7.35 3.37
N VAL A 303 -6.47 7.23 2.96
CA VAL A 303 -5.58 8.36 2.78
C VAL A 303 -5.33 8.58 1.29
N ARG A 304 -5.57 9.80 0.81
CA ARG A 304 -5.30 10.22 -0.55
C ARG A 304 -4.38 11.42 -0.54
N MET A 305 -3.17 11.25 -1.08
CA MET A 305 -2.25 12.36 -1.28
C MET A 305 -2.41 12.89 -2.71
N ILE A 306 -2.80 14.15 -2.82
CA ILE A 306 -2.87 14.88 -4.07
C ILE A 306 -1.57 15.70 -4.16
N PRO A 307 -0.61 15.29 -5.02
CA PRO A 307 0.64 16.01 -5.15
C PRO A 307 0.40 17.42 -5.68
N SER A 308 1.22 18.35 -5.21
CA SER A 308 1.12 19.74 -5.64
C SER A 308 1.20 19.86 -7.17
N PRO A 309 0.29 20.63 -7.79
CA PRO A 309 0.44 21.06 -9.17
C PRO A 309 1.62 22.03 -9.36
N VAL A 310 2.22 22.54 -8.27
CA VAL A 310 3.23 23.59 -8.33
C VAL A 310 4.65 22.99 -8.21
N PRO A 311 5.45 23.01 -9.29
CA PRO A 311 6.69 22.26 -9.36
C PRO A 311 7.88 22.86 -8.60
N LEU A 312 7.90 24.18 -8.35
CA LEU A 312 9.04 24.88 -7.77
C LEU A 312 8.89 25.08 -6.25
N CYS A 313 7.72 24.78 -5.69
CA CYS A 313 7.45 24.65 -4.25
C CYS A 313 6.19 23.76 -4.09
N PRO A 314 6.33 22.44 -3.95
CA PRO A 314 5.17 21.58 -3.85
C PRO A 314 4.47 21.78 -2.49
N VAL A 315 3.21 22.19 -2.51
CA VAL A 315 2.28 22.05 -1.39
C VAL A 315 1.36 20.90 -1.72
N ASN A 316 1.60 19.75 -1.09
CA ASN A 316 0.75 18.57 -1.27
C ASN A 316 -0.52 18.74 -0.45
N ARG A 317 -1.63 18.21 -0.96
CA ARG A 317 -2.88 18.13 -0.23
C ARG A 317 -3.09 16.69 0.20
N VAL A 318 -3.10 16.42 1.49
CA VAL A 318 -3.35 15.09 2.05
C VAL A 318 -4.79 15.05 2.56
N LEU A 319 -5.62 14.23 1.94
CA LEU A 319 -7.00 13.98 2.34
C LEU A 319 -7.03 12.67 3.13
N ILE A 320 -7.63 12.70 4.31
CA ILE A 320 -7.77 11.52 5.17
C ILE A 320 -9.25 11.38 5.50
N SER A 321 -9.88 10.33 4.99
CA SER A 321 -11.23 9.93 5.37
C SER A 321 -11.15 8.79 6.38
N GLY A 322 -11.92 8.90 7.46
CA GLY A 322 -11.91 7.94 8.55
C GLY A 322 -13.32 7.61 9.04
N SER A 323 -13.48 6.45 9.67
CA SER A 323 -14.67 6.14 10.46
C SER A 323 -14.26 5.51 11.79
N ALA A 324 -14.88 5.93 12.90
CA ALA A 324 -14.68 5.37 14.23
C ALA A 324 -16.02 4.91 14.83
N ALA A 325 -15.98 3.97 15.77
CA ALA A 325 -17.17 3.52 16.48
C ALA A 325 -17.80 4.65 17.30
N SER A 326 -19.13 4.82 17.20
CA SER A 326 -19.89 5.77 18.02
C SER A 326 -20.25 5.15 19.37
N PRO A 327 -20.17 5.88 20.50
CA PRO A 327 -20.60 5.37 21.81
C PRO A 327 -22.07 4.94 21.81
N ARG A 328 -22.88 5.42 20.86
CA ARG A 328 -24.28 5.00 20.66
C ARG A 328 -24.46 3.52 20.35
N MET A 329 -23.42 2.83 19.90
CA MET A 329 -23.50 1.38 19.69
C MET A 329 -23.58 0.61 21.01
N MET A 330 -23.23 1.25 22.13
CA MET A 330 -23.24 0.61 23.43
C MET A 330 -24.66 0.48 23.99
N PRO A 331 -25.03 -0.69 24.55
CA PRO A 331 -26.37 -0.93 25.05
C PRO A 331 -26.74 -0.04 26.25
N TRP A 332 -25.74 0.56 26.91
CA TRP A 332 -25.94 1.52 28.00
C TRP A 332 -25.94 3.00 27.56
N SER A 333 -25.66 3.29 26.29
CA SER A 333 -25.57 4.67 25.81
C SER A 333 -26.96 5.30 25.64
N THR A 334 -27.16 6.47 26.24
CA THR A 334 -28.41 7.25 26.11
C THR A 334 -28.29 8.41 25.12
N LEU A 335 -27.18 8.49 24.38
CA LEU A 335 -26.88 9.60 23.48
C LEU A 335 -27.79 9.58 22.24
N LYS A 336 -28.33 10.75 21.88
CA LYS A 336 -29.06 10.94 20.62
C LYS A 336 -28.09 11.25 19.49
N ASP A 337 -28.57 11.10 18.25
CA ASP A 337 -27.80 11.38 17.04
C ASP A 337 -27.19 12.78 17.02
N GLY A 338 -25.86 12.85 16.88
CA GLY A 338 -25.08 14.07 16.88
C GLY A 338 -24.73 14.61 18.27
N GLU A 339 -25.28 14.05 19.36
CA GLU A 339 -24.86 14.42 20.73
C GLU A 339 -23.46 13.87 21.05
N GLU A 340 -23.07 12.75 20.44
CA GLU A 340 -21.72 12.17 20.58
C GLU A 340 -20.61 13.09 20.05
N LEU A 341 -20.92 14.03 19.16
CA LEU A 341 -19.94 14.98 18.63
C LEU A 341 -19.70 16.17 19.56
N ARG A 342 -20.53 16.36 20.60
CA ARG A 342 -20.40 17.50 21.50
C ARG A 342 -19.18 17.32 22.40
N GLY A 343 -18.09 18.01 22.06
CA GLY A 343 -16.82 17.91 22.79
C GLY A 343 -15.96 16.73 22.36
N ALA A 344 -16.30 16.07 21.25
CA ALA A 344 -15.43 15.05 20.66
C ALA A 344 -14.18 15.69 20.05
N GLU A 345 -13.04 15.05 20.25
CA GLU A 345 -11.74 15.43 19.73
C GLU A 345 -11.15 14.28 18.90
N LEU A 346 -10.55 14.60 17.76
CA LEU A 346 -9.71 13.69 17.02
C LEU A 346 -8.25 13.87 17.46
N LEU A 347 -7.64 12.78 17.90
CA LEU A 347 -6.24 12.67 18.25
C LEU A 347 -5.49 12.03 17.08
N ILE A 348 -4.41 12.68 16.64
CA ILE A 348 -3.58 12.20 15.53
C ILE A 348 -2.20 11.87 16.07
N TYR A 349 -1.79 10.62 15.92
CA TYR A 349 -0.49 10.12 16.36
C TYR A 349 0.38 9.80 15.15
N VAL A 350 1.64 10.24 15.20
CA VAL A 350 2.64 9.92 14.19
C VAL A 350 3.78 9.15 14.86
N ALA A 351 4.30 8.15 14.16
CA ALA A 351 5.46 7.41 14.64
C ALA A 351 6.71 8.31 14.66
N ASP A 352 7.34 8.42 15.83
CA ASP A 352 8.63 9.08 15.94
C ASP A 352 9.71 8.17 15.34
N MET A 353 10.06 8.44 14.08
CA MET A 353 11.10 7.73 13.33
C MET A 353 12.51 8.00 13.89
N SER A 354 12.67 8.97 14.79
CA SER A 354 13.95 9.37 15.38
C SER A 354 14.20 8.80 16.77
N ALA A 355 13.16 8.30 17.45
CA ALA A 355 13.28 7.65 18.74
C ALA A 355 13.96 6.28 18.54
N THR A 356 15.22 6.16 18.98
CA THR A 356 15.81 4.87 19.29
C THR A 356 14.87 4.14 20.25
N VAL A 357 14.61 2.86 20.00
CA VAL A 357 13.84 2.00 20.92
C VAL A 357 14.59 1.97 22.25
N VAL A 358 14.23 2.86 23.17
CA VAL A 358 14.75 2.85 24.54
C VAL A 358 13.94 1.77 25.27
N GLU A 359 14.60 0.67 25.63
CA GLU A 359 14.07 -0.23 26.65
C GLU A 359 13.78 0.60 27.90
N ALA A 360 12.50 0.81 28.19
CA ALA A 360 12.11 1.58 29.37
C ALA A 360 12.59 0.87 30.65
N PRO A 361 13.14 1.59 31.62
CA PRO A 361 13.41 1.03 32.94
C PRO A 361 12.10 0.57 33.56
N ARG A 362 12.12 -0.62 34.17
CA ARG A 362 10.99 -1.26 34.83
C ARG A 362 10.53 -0.45 36.04
N GLU A 363 9.75 0.60 35.83
CA GLU A 363 9.00 1.23 36.91
C GLU A 363 7.74 0.42 37.19
N GLN A 364 7.65 -0.03 38.45
CA GLN A 364 6.51 -0.73 39.03
C GLN A 364 5.28 0.19 39.01
N SER A 365 4.47 0.08 37.97
CA SER A 365 3.10 0.59 37.99
C SER A 365 2.29 -0.20 39.03
N ARG A 366 2.09 0.45 40.18
CA ARG A 366 1.07 0.07 41.18
C ARG A 366 -0.31 0.39 40.60
N GLY A 367 -0.80 -0.45 39.71
CA GLY A 367 -2.19 -0.50 39.26
C GLY A 367 -2.68 -1.93 39.37
N PHE A 368 -3.78 -2.14 40.09
CA PHE A 368 -4.48 -3.41 40.34
C PHE A 368 -3.71 -4.70 40.00
N GLN A 369 -3.12 -5.33 41.02
CA GLN A 369 -2.84 -6.77 40.97
C GLN A 369 -4.18 -7.51 40.85
N GLN A 370 -4.70 -7.67 39.62
CA GLN A 370 -5.42 -8.90 39.32
C GLN A 370 -4.46 -10.02 39.69
N GLN A 371 -4.90 -10.92 40.56
CA GLN A 371 -4.14 -12.11 40.91
C GLN A 371 -3.83 -12.85 39.62
N ARG A 372 -2.64 -12.63 39.05
CA ARG A 372 -2.18 -13.37 37.88
C ARG A 372 -2.21 -14.84 38.29
N PRO A 373 -2.95 -15.71 37.58
CA PRO A 373 -3.04 -17.11 37.95
C PRO A 373 -1.62 -17.66 38.11
N THR A 374 -1.35 -18.31 39.24
CA THR A 374 -0.06 -18.97 39.50
C THR A 374 -0.14 -20.42 39.06
N GLY A 375 1.01 -21.05 38.78
CA GLY A 375 1.05 -22.45 38.33
C GLY A 375 0.77 -22.64 36.83
N LEU A 376 0.16 -23.78 36.48
CA LEU A 376 -0.06 -24.20 35.09
C LEU A 376 -1.02 -23.26 34.33
N GLU A 377 -2.06 -22.76 35.00
CA GLU A 377 -3.02 -21.81 34.42
C GLU A 377 -2.37 -20.47 34.02
N GLY A 378 -1.46 -19.97 34.86
CA GLY A 378 -0.65 -18.80 34.57
C GLY A 378 0.32 -19.01 33.41
N ARG A 379 0.84 -20.24 33.25
CA ARG A 379 1.70 -20.59 32.12
C ARG A 379 0.90 -20.68 30.82
N ALA A 380 -0.27 -21.31 30.82
CA ALA A 380 -1.16 -21.33 29.65
C ALA A 380 -1.60 -19.92 29.25
N THR A 381 -1.96 -19.10 30.25
CA THR A 381 -2.34 -17.70 30.06
C THR A 381 -1.22 -16.88 29.44
N ARG A 382 0.00 -16.93 30.01
CA ARG A 382 1.16 -16.26 29.39
C ARG A 382 1.48 -16.81 28.01
N LEU A 383 1.32 -18.11 27.80
CA LEU A 383 1.63 -18.70 26.51
C LEU A 383 0.74 -18.15 25.41
N LEU A 384 -0.56 -18.00 25.66
CA LEU A 384 -1.51 -17.45 24.70
C LEU A 384 -1.40 -15.92 24.61
N ASP A 385 -1.31 -15.24 25.75
CA ASP A 385 -1.23 -13.78 25.79
C ASP A 385 0.13 -13.26 25.23
N ASP A 386 1.26 -13.92 25.50
CA ASP A 386 2.57 -13.58 24.91
C ASP A 386 2.61 -13.94 23.41
N GLN A 387 1.77 -14.88 22.95
CA GLN A 387 1.74 -15.31 21.54
C GLN A 387 1.06 -14.32 20.62
N ASP A 388 -0.05 -13.75 21.06
CA ASP A 388 -0.73 -12.66 20.35
C ASP A 388 0.14 -11.38 20.30
N LEU A 389 1.20 -11.29 21.13
CA LEU A 389 2.04 -10.10 21.29
C LEU A 389 3.49 -10.21 20.76
N ALA A 390 4.08 -11.41 20.60
CA ALA A 390 5.54 -11.54 20.47
C ALA A 390 6.10 -12.20 19.20
N PHE A 391 5.32 -12.97 18.43
CA PHE A 391 5.88 -13.74 17.33
C PHE A 391 5.90 -12.94 16.02
N ARG A 392 7.10 -12.64 15.52
CA ARG A 392 7.31 -11.93 14.24
C ARG A 392 7.19 -12.86 13.03
N SER A 393 7.18 -14.18 13.24
CA SER A 393 7.09 -15.21 12.20
C SER A 393 6.49 -16.52 12.72
N SER A 394 5.93 -17.33 11.81
CA SER A 394 5.37 -18.66 12.10
C SER A 394 6.44 -19.69 12.52
N GLU A 395 7.71 -19.49 12.13
CA GLU A 395 8.82 -20.37 12.53
C GLU A 395 9.20 -20.20 13.99
N GLU A 396 9.22 -18.97 14.51
CA GLU A 396 9.47 -18.72 15.93
C GLU A 396 8.34 -19.30 16.80
N ALA A 397 7.10 -19.20 16.33
CA ALA A 397 5.94 -19.77 17.03
C ALA A 397 6.00 -21.32 17.04
N LYS A 398 6.36 -21.95 15.92
CA LYS A 398 6.57 -23.41 15.83
C LYS A 398 7.76 -23.89 16.68
N ALA A 399 8.87 -23.16 16.68
CA ALA A 399 10.04 -23.48 17.52
C ALA A 399 9.72 -23.33 19.02
N TYR A 400 8.84 -22.41 19.37
CA TYR A 400 8.35 -22.21 20.73
C TYR A 400 7.33 -23.29 21.15
N ALA A 401 6.41 -23.68 20.26
CA ALA A 401 5.50 -24.81 20.46
C ALA A 401 6.27 -26.14 20.62
N GLY A 402 7.41 -26.29 19.94
CA GLY A 402 8.35 -27.40 20.12
C GLY A 402 9.10 -27.42 21.45
N ARG A 403 8.99 -26.38 22.30
CA ARG A 403 9.44 -26.46 23.68
C ARG A 403 8.46 -27.35 24.43
N LYS A 404 8.93 -28.43 25.06
CA LYS A 404 8.10 -29.40 25.82
C LYS A 404 7.10 -28.71 26.75
N LEU A 405 5.89 -28.49 26.28
CA LEU A 405 4.80 -27.99 27.09
C LEU A 405 4.24 -29.17 27.89
N PRO A 406 3.97 -28.99 29.20
CA PRO A 406 3.47 -30.10 30.01
C PRO A 406 2.06 -30.48 29.54
N ALA A 407 1.78 -31.79 29.42
CA ALA A 407 0.48 -32.31 28.98
C ALA A 407 -0.71 -31.84 29.85
N GLY A 408 -0.45 -31.50 31.12
CA GLY A 408 -1.46 -30.96 32.04
C GLY A 408 -2.02 -29.59 31.68
N LEU A 409 -1.62 -28.95 30.56
CA LEU A 409 -2.19 -27.67 30.13
C LEU A 409 -3.46 -27.81 29.28
N VAL A 410 -3.79 -29.01 28.77
CA VAL A 410 -4.96 -29.22 27.90
C VAL A 410 -6.25 -28.63 28.49
N PRO A 411 -6.62 -28.87 29.76
CA PRO A 411 -7.85 -28.29 30.33
C PRO A 411 -7.86 -26.75 30.33
N PHE A 412 -6.69 -26.12 30.47
CA PHE A 412 -6.57 -24.67 30.47
C PHE A 412 -6.62 -24.09 29.06
N MET A 413 -6.06 -24.80 28.07
CA MET A 413 -6.20 -24.43 26.66
C MET A 413 -7.67 -24.48 26.21
N LEU A 414 -8.41 -25.50 26.64
CA LEU A 414 -9.84 -25.66 26.32
C LEU A 414 -10.72 -24.57 26.95
N LYS A 415 -10.38 -24.08 28.15
CA LYS A 415 -11.11 -22.97 28.78
C LYS A 415 -11.02 -21.66 27.99
N ARG A 416 -9.99 -21.49 27.16
CA ARG A 416 -9.74 -20.28 26.36
C ARG A 416 -10.43 -20.27 25.00
N HIS A 417 -11.17 -21.33 24.64
CA HIS A 417 -11.97 -21.35 23.42
C HIS A 417 -13.09 -20.28 23.46
N PRO A 418 -13.33 -19.53 22.37
CA PRO A 418 -12.78 -19.73 21.01
C PRO A 418 -11.35 -19.20 20.82
N TRP A 419 -10.58 -19.85 19.95
CA TRP A 419 -9.21 -19.46 19.62
C TRP A 419 -9.14 -18.68 18.30
N SER A 420 -8.21 -17.71 18.24
CA SER A 420 -7.85 -17.04 16.99
C SER A 420 -7.25 -18.02 15.97
N ASP A 421 -7.33 -17.71 14.67
CA ASP A 421 -6.71 -18.52 13.62
C ASP A 421 -5.18 -18.62 13.80
N PHE A 422 -4.55 -17.51 14.21
CA PHE A 422 -3.13 -17.49 14.50
C PHE A 422 -2.74 -18.44 15.65
N ALA A 423 -3.46 -18.39 16.78
CA ALA A 423 -3.21 -19.28 17.91
C ALA A 423 -3.48 -20.75 17.53
N TRP A 424 -4.50 -21.00 16.71
CA TRP A 424 -4.82 -22.32 16.19
C TRP A 424 -3.67 -22.93 15.37
N ASP A 425 -3.25 -22.23 14.30
CA ASP A 425 -2.30 -22.74 13.32
C ASP A 425 -0.90 -22.95 13.89
N ASN A 426 -0.51 -22.11 14.85
CA ASN A 426 0.85 -22.13 15.35
C ASN A 426 1.01 -22.96 16.63
N VAL A 427 -0.04 -23.11 17.44
CA VAL A 427 0.12 -23.54 18.84
C VAL A 427 -0.97 -24.49 19.28
N ILE A 428 -2.23 -24.06 19.31
CA ILE A 428 -3.33 -24.85 19.87
C ILE A 428 -3.49 -26.15 19.09
N GLY A 429 -3.54 -26.10 17.76
CA GLY A 429 -3.71 -27.28 16.92
C GLY A 429 -2.58 -28.29 17.12
N LEU A 430 -1.33 -27.81 17.11
CA LEU A 430 -0.14 -28.64 17.33
C LEU A 430 -0.12 -29.24 18.75
N TYR A 431 -0.39 -28.40 19.76
CA TYR A 431 -0.37 -28.80 21.17
C TYR A 431 -1.45 -29.83 21.49
N LEU A 432 -2.68 -29.63 21.01
CA LEU A 432 -3.77 -30.61 21.18
C LEU A 432 -3.46 -31.91 20.44
N LEU A 433 -2.89 -31.83 19.23
CA LEU A 433 -2.47 -33.01 18.47
C LEU A 433 -1.38 -33.82 19.21
N GLU A 434 -0.48 -33.17 19.93
CA GLU A 434 0.56 -33.85 20.70
C GLU A 434 0.01 -34.39 22.03
N HIS A 435 -0.70 -33.56 22.80
CA HIS A 435 -0.94 -33.82 24.22
C HIS A 435 -2.37 -34.22 24.60
N ALA A 436 -3.38 -33.98 23.75
CA ALA A 436 -4.75 -34.40 24.09
C ALA A 436 -4.82 -35.93 24.25
N ALA A 437 -5.43 -36.36 25.35
CA ALA A 437 -5.63 -37.77 25.69
C ALA A 437 -7.11 -38.16 25.59
N GLU A 438 -7.40 -39.46 25.72
CA GLU A 438 -8.79 -39.95 25.68
C GLU A 438 -9.67 -39.32 26.77
N THR A 439 -9.10 -38.96 27.91
CA THR A 439 -9.79 -38.27 29.01
C THR A 439 -10.31 -36.88 28.60
N ASP A 440 -9.67 -36.24 27.62
CA ASP A 440 -10.05 -34.91 27.14
C ASP A 440 -11.10 -34.98 26.01
N LYS A 441 -11.32 -36.18 25.44
CA LYS A 441 -12.21 -36.42 24.30
C LYS A 441 -13.63 -35.87 24.51
N PRO A 442 -14.29 -36.03 25.67
CA PRO A 442 -15.65 -35.48 25.86
C PRO A 442 -15.71 -33.96 25.75
N ALA A 443 -14.74 -33.26 26.37
CA ALA A 443 -14.67 -31.79 26.33
C ALA A 443 -14.32 -31.29 24.93
N LEU A 444 -13.40 -31.98 24.23
CA LEU A 444 -13.05 -31.67 22.85
C LEU A 444 -14.24 -31.89 21.89
N LEU A 445 -15.05 -32.93 22.12
CA LEU A 445 -16.22 -33.24 21.30
C LEU A 445 -17.32 -32.19 21.49
N GLU A 446 -17.52 -31.73 22.73
CA GLU A 446 -18.41 -30.61 23.03
C GLU A 446 -17.95 -29.33 22.32
N ARG A 447 -16.65 -29.01 22.32
CA ARG A 447 -16.14 -27.83 21.60
C ARG A 447 -16.19 -27.98 20.08
N MET A 448 -16.02 -29.20 19.58
CA MET A 448 -16.09 -29.47 18.15
C MET A 448 -17.45 -29.08 17.58
N THR A 449 -18.55 -29.03 18.36
CA THR A 449 -19.86 -28.58 17.85
C THR A 449 -19.86 -27.13 17.39
N THR A 450 -18.92 -26.31 17.87
CA THR A 450 -18.78 -24.89 17.51
C THR A 450 -17.52 -24.58 16.71
N ASP A 451 -16.48 -25.42 16.81
CA ASP A 451 -15.22 -25.24 16.10
C ASP A 451 -14.88 -26.46 15.22
N PRO A 452 -15.10 -26.38 13.90
CA PRO A 452 -14.89 -27.50 12.98
C PRO A 452 -13.42 -27.89 12.84
N ARG A 453 -12.47 -27.01 13.18
CA ARG A 453 -11.02 -27.27 13.05
C ARG A 453 -10.57 -28.43 13.94
N LEU A 454 -11.29 -28.67 15.04
CA LEU A 454 -11.06 -29.83 15.92
C LEU A 454 -11.25 -31.17 15.21
N GLY A 455 -12.02 -31.23 14.12
CA GLY A 455 -12.19 -32.44 13.32
C GLY A 455 -10.87 -33.06 12.86
N GLY A 456 -9.92 -32.25 12.41
CA GLY A 456 -8.59 -32.71 12.00
C GLY A 456 -7.81 -33.35 13.15
N ILE A 457 -7.98 -32.86 14.39
CA ILE A 457 -7.36 -33.44 15.58
C ILE A 457 -7.95 -34.82 15.88
N PHE A 458 -9.29 -34.94 15.87
CA PHE A 458 -9.96 -36.22 16.11
C PHE A 458 -9.52 -37.29 15.10
N LEU A 459 -9.44 -36.93 13.81
CA LEU A 459 -9.02 -37.85 12.76
C LEU A 459 -7.57 -38.30 12.95
N LYS A 460 -6.65 -37.37 13.23
CA LYS A 460 -5.24 -37.70 13.45
C LYS A 460 -4.99 -38.48 14.75
N LYS A 461 -5.83 -38.31 15.77
CA LYS A 461 -5.80 -39.08 17.04
C LYS A 461 -6.48 -40.46 16.94
N GLY A 462 -7.08 -40.80 15.79
CA GLY A 462 -7.80 -42.06 15.61
C GLY A 462 -9.21 -42.10 16.23
N TRP A 463 -9.77 -40.95 16.61
CA TRP A 463 -11.11 -40.80 17.19
C TRP A 463 -12.17 -40.51 16.11
N ARG A 464 -12.07 -41.24 14.98
CA ARG A 464 -12.91 -41.02 13.80
C ARG A 464 -14.38 -41.27 14.10
N THR A 465 -14.69 -42.35 14.83
CA THR A 465 -16.07 -42.78 15.11
C THR A 465 -16.87 -41.68 15.82
N GLU A 466 -16.25 -40.96 16.74
CA GLU A 466 -16.88 -39.89 17.51
C GLU A 466 -17.02 -38.59 16.71
N ALA A 467 -16.04 -38.27 15.85
CA ALA A 467 -16.05 -37.05 15.05
C ALA A 467 -16.99 -37.11 13.83
N MET A 468 -17.19 -38.30 13.23
CA MET A 468 -17.89 -38.41 11.96
C MET A 468 -19.33 -37.85 11.94
N PRO A 469 -20.16 -38.06 12.98
CA PRO A 469 -21.51 -37.47 13.00
C PRO A 469 -21.49 -35.94 12.90
N LEU A 470 -20.56 -35.27 13.59
CA LEU A 470 -20.41 -33.81 13.54
C LEU A 470 -19.86 -33.35 12.19
N LEU A 471 -18.85 -34.03 11.64
CA LEU A 471 -18.31 -33.71 10.32
C LEU A 471 -19.38 -33.82 9.22
N ARG A 472 -20.26 -34.83 9.29
CA ARG A 472 -21.39 -34.95 8.34
C ARG A 472 -22.38 -33.80 8.47
N ASN A 473 -22.65 -33.32 9.69
CA ASN A 473 -23.51 -32.17 9.89
C ASN A 473 -22.86 -30.88 9.35
N PHE A 474 -21.58 -30.65 9.65
CA PHE A 474 -20.82 -29.53 9.09
C PHE A 474 -20.76 -29.56 7.57
N ALA A 475 -20.61 -30.75 6.98
CA ALA A 475 -20.63 -30.91 5.54
C ALA A 475 -21.98 -30.47 4.94
N LYS A 476 -23.09 -30.95 5.50
CA LYS A 476 -24.45 -30.59 5.07
C LYS A 476 -24.75 -29.10 5.24
N GLU A 477 -24.25 -28.51 6.32
CA GLU A 477 -24.36 -27.07 6.59
C GLU A 477 -23.36 -26.23 5.80
N ARG A 478 -22.45 -26.87 5.06
CA ARG A 478 -21.38 -26.25 4.26
C ARG A 478 -20.49 -25.32 5.08
N ILE A 479 -20.24 -25.71 6.33
CA ILE A 479 -19.22 -25.12 7.19
C ILE A 479 -17.86 -25.54 6.64
N THR A 480 -16.91 -24.61 6.59
CA THR A 480 -15.57 -24.87 6.07
C THR A 480 -14.88 -25.97 6.88
N LEU A 481 -14.30 -26.93 6.18
CA LEU A 481 -13.56 -28.07 6.73
C LEU A 481 -12.18 -28.13 6.06
N ASP A 482 -11.18 -28.62 6.78
CA ASP A 482 -9.84 -28.85 6.23
C ASP A 482 -9.83 -30.06 5.27
N ALA A 483 -8.73 -30.22 4.52
CA ALA A 483 -8.59 -31.32 3.58
C ALA A 483 -8.65 -32.71 4.27
N THR A 484 -8.14 -32.82 5.51
CA THR A 484 -8.15 -34.08 6.27
C THR A 484 -9.59 -34.53 6.57
N CYS A 485 -10.45 -33.60 6.96
CA CYS A 485 -11.86 -33.84 7.23
C CYS A 485 -12.64 -34.20 5.96
N LEU A 486 -12.39 -33.48 4.85
CA LEU A 486 -13.04 -33.78 3.57
C LEU A 486 -12.61 -35.15 3.03
N GLN A 487 -11.34 -35.51 3.18
CA GLN A 487 -10.85 -36.84 2.83
C GLN A 487 -11.59 -37.92 3.62
N ALA A 488 -11.66 -37.78 4.94
CA ALA A 488 -12.36 -38.77 5.79
C ALA A 488 -13.85 -38.89 5.42
N LEU A 489 -14.53 -37.77 5.12
CA LEU A 489 -15.92 -37.78 4.67
C LEU A 489 -16.10 -38.48 3.32
N ALA A 490 -15.19 -38.25 2.36
CA ALA A 490 -15.25 -38.88 1.04
C ALA A 490 -14.94 -40.39 1.12
N GLU A 491 -14.08 -40.82 2.05
CA GLU A 491 -13.80 -42.25 2.29
C GLU A 491 -15.02 -43.05 2.78
N GLU A 492 -16.02 -42.39 3.39
CA GLU A 492 -17.29 -43.04 3.76
C GLU A 492 -18.11 -43.48 2.55
N LYS A 493 -17.79 -42.97 1.35
CA LYS A 493 -18.47 -43.26 0.07
C LYS A 493 -19.98 -43.03 0.13
N ASP A 494 -20.44 -42.08 0.94
CA ASP A 494 -21.85 -41.72 1.05
C ASP A 494 -22.27 -40.86 -0.16
N PRO A 495 -23.07 -41.37 -1.11
CA PRO A 495 -23.44 -40.63 -2.31
C PRO A 495 -24.23 -39.34 -2.03
N ALA A 496 -24.86 -39.23 -0.85
CA ALA A 496 -25.61 -38.04 -0.47
C ALA A 496 -24.71 -36.83 -0.19
N LEU A 497 -23.43 -37.06 0.14
CA LEU A 497 -22.48 -35.99 0.45
C LEU A 497 -21.78 -35.40 -0.78
N SER A 498 -21.94 -35.98 -1.96
CA SER A 498 -21.12 -35.64 -3.13
C SER A 498 -21.23 -34.17 -3.56
N ALA A 499 -22.43 -33.59 -3.50
CA ALA A 499 -22.64 -32.18 -3.81
C ALA A 499 -22.02 -31.24 -2.77
N ASP A 500 -22.08 -31.60 -1.49
CA ASP A 500 -21.53 -30.80 -0.40
C ASP A 500 -20.00 -30.91 -0.34
N LEU A 501 -19.45 -32.10 -0.58
CA LEU A 501 -18.01 -32.31 -0.75
C LEU A 501 -17.46 -31.46 -1.91
N ALA A 502 -18.16 -31.40 -3.04
CA ALA A 502 -17.77 -30.54 -4.16
C ALA A 502 -17.75 -29.05 -3.75
N ALA A 503 -18.79 -28.58 -3.06
CA ALA A 503 -18.88 -27.18 -2.62
C ALA A 503 -17.78 -26.80 -1.62
N LEU A 504 -17.44 -27.71 -0.71
CA LEU A 504 -16.41 -27.50 0.30
C LEU A 504 -15.00 -27.61 -0.29
N ALA A 505 -14.74 -28.60 -1.14
CA ALA A 505 -13.45 -28.75 -1.82
C ALA A 505 -13.12 -27.54 -2.69
N MET A 506 -14.12 -26.88 -3.31
CA MET A 506 -13.91 -25.63 -4.05
C MET A 506 -13.47 -24.45 -3.18
N ARG A 507 -13.57 -24.54 -1.85
CA ARG A 507 -13.10 -23.49 -0.93
C ARG A 507 -11.71 -23.78 -0.37
N LEU A 508 -11.20 -24.99 -0.57
CA LEU A 508 -9.83 -25.31 -0.23
C LEU A 508 -8.90 -24.56 -1.20
N GLY A 509 -7.83 -24.02 -0.62
CA GLY A 509 -6.71 -23.48 -1.39
C GLY A 509 -5.88 -24.62 -2.02
N PRO A 510 -4.54 -24.53 -2.03
CA PRO A 510 -3.69 -25.51 -2.71
C PRO A 510 -3.87 -26.95 -2.22
N GLU A 511 -4.34 -27.13 -0.98
CA GLU A 511 -4.62 -28.45 -0.39
C GLU A 511 -5.67 -29.27 -1.14
N VAL A 512 -6.50 -28.65 -1.99
CA VAL A 512 -7.50 -29.36 -2.81
C VAL A 512 -6.85 -30.44 -3.68
N GLU A 513 -5.60 -30.27 -4.09
CA GLU A 513 -4.86 -31.22 -4.91
C GLU A 513 -4.78 -32.61 -4.25
N THR A 514 -4.65 -32.65 -2.93
CA THR A 514 -4.56 -33.90 -2.15
C THR A 514 -5.85 -34.73 -2.21
N LEU A 515 -6.98 -34.11 -2.58
CA LEU A 515 -8.28 -34.75 -2.63
C LEU A 515 -8.65 -35.35 -4.00
N GLU A 516 -7.85 -35.15 -5.05
CA GLU A 516 -8.19 -35.57 -6.43
C GLU A 516 -8.64 -37.03 -6.49
N ALA A 517 -7.81 -37.95 -5.98
CA ALA A 517 -8.04 -39.38 -6.09
C ALA A 517 -9.31 -39.81 -5.32
N VAL A 518 -9.54 -39.23 -4.14
CA VAL A 518 -10.66 -39.61 -3.26
C VAL A 518 -11.97 -39.04 -3.78
N LEU A 519 -11.99 -37.80 -4.26
CA LEU A 519 -13.17 -37.19 -4.87
C LEU A 519 -13.57 -37.88 -6.18
N LYS A 520 -12.60 -38.33 -7.00
CA LYS A 520 -12.90 -39.14 -8.19
C LYS A 520 -13.52 -40.50 -7.86
N ALA A 521 -13.10 -41.11 -6.75
CA ALA A 521 -13.63 -42.39 -6.29
C ALA A 521 -14.99 -42.28 -5.58
N GLN A 522 -15.45 -41.05 -5.29
CA GLN A 522 -16.68 -40.80 -4.58
C GLN A 522 -17.92 -41.12 -5.45
N PRO A 523 -18.87 -41.93 -4.96
CA PRO A 523 -20.08 -42.25 -5.73
C PRO A 523 -20.90 -41.01 -6.11
N ASN A 524 -21.37 -40.96 -7.35
CA ASN A 524 -22.16 -39.84 -7.90
C ASN A 524 -21.46 -38.48 -7.87
N PHE A 525 -20.15 -38.42 -7.68
CA PHE A 525 -19.41 -37.16 -7.75
C PHE A 525 -19.22 -36.75 -9.22
N ASP A 526 -19.77 -35.59 -9.60
CA ASP A 526 -19.57 -35.02 -10.93
C ASP A 526 -18.17 -34.38 -11.04
N TRP A 527 -17.16 -35.22 -11.25
CA TRP A 527 -15.78 -34.80 -11.37
C TRP A 527 -15.57 -33.80 -12.51
N SER A 528 -16.16 -34.07 -13.68
CA SER A 528 -16.01 -33.21 -14.86
C SER A 528 -16.60 -31.81 -14.62
N GLY A 529 -17.80 -31.75 -14.01
CA GLY A 529 -18.43 -30.50 -13.61
C GLY A 529 -17.64 -29.76 -12.54
N PHE A 530 -17.14 -30.47 -11.52
CA PHE A 530 -16.30 -29.92 -10.45
C PHE A 530 -15.04 -29.26 -11.01
N ALA A 531 -14.26 -29.97 -11.83
CA ALA A 531 -13.02 -29.47 -12.41
C ALA A 531 -13.26 -28.22 -13.28
N LYS A 532 -14.25 -28.26 -14.18
CA LYS A 532 -14.59 -27.13 -15.06
C LYS A 532 -15.11 -25.92 -14.31
N ASN A 533 -15.94 -26.12 -13.28
CA ASN A 533 -16.46 -25.03 -12.46
C ASN A 533 -15.36 -24.41 -11.57
N GLY A 534 -14.47 -25.23 -11.02
CA GLY A 534 -13.28 -24.76 -10.31
C GLY A 534 -12.40 -23.89 -11.19
N TRP A 535 -12.10 -24.34 -12.42
CA TRP A 535 -11.36 -23.54 -13.40
C TRP A 535 -12.03 -22.20 -13.72
N LYS A 536 -13.34 -22.20 -14.01
CA LYS A 536 -14.07 -20.94 -14.25
C LYS A 536 -13.99 -19.99 -13.06
N ARG A 537 -14.11 -20.51 -11.83
CA ARG A 537 -14.03 -19.71 -10.62
C ARG A 537 -12.66 -19.05 -10.50
N VAL A 538 -11.56 -19.80 -10.53
CA VAL A 538 -10.21 -19.24 -10.38
C VAL A 538 -9.85 -18.29 -11.53
N LYS A 539 -10.28 -18.59 -12.76
CA LYS A 539 -10.04 -17.76 -13.95
C LYS A 539 -10.70 -16.38 -13.86
N TYR A 540 -11.90 -16.28 -13.31
CA TYR A 540 -12.70 -15.03 -13.35
C TYR A 540 -12.83 -14.30 -12.02
N LEU A 541 -12.65 -14.96 -10.87
CA LEU A 541 -12.89 -14.35 -9.54
C LEU A 541 -11.65 -13.76 -8.87
N GLN A 542 -10.45 -13.87 -9.47
CA GLN A 542 -9.18 -13.21 -9.11
C GLN A 542 -9.02 -12.78 -7.64
N LYS A 543 -9.23 -13.68 -6.68
CA LYS A 543 -8.71 -13.45 -5.32
C LYS A 543 -7.21 -13.76 -5.29
N PRO A 544 -6.41 -13.07 -4.46
CA PRO A 544 -4.98 -13.34 -4.32
C PRO A 544 -4.67 -14.83 -4.06
N ASP A 545 -5.44 -15.47 -3.18
CA ASP A 545 -5.27 -16.87 -2.77
C ASP A 545 -5.65 -17.88 -3.88
N ASP A 546 -6.49 -17.47 -4.84
CA ASP A 546 -6.92 -18.32 -5.95
C ASP A 546 -5.80 -18.53 -6.99
N ARG A 547 -4.69 -17.77 -6.92
CA ARG A 547 -3.56 -17.92 -7.85
C ARG A 547 -2.80 -19.23 -7.64
N GLU A 548 -2.66 -19.70 -6.40
CA GLU A 548 -1.93 -20.93 -6.09
C GLU A 548 -2.69 -22.19 -6.53
N THR A 549 -4.03 -22.13 -6.60
CA THR A 549 -4.88 -23.24 -7.06
C THR A 549 -5.13 -23.24 -8.56
N MET A 550 -4.74 -22.16 -9.25
CA MET A 550 -4.99 -21.96 -10.67
C MET A 550 -4.35 -23.06 -11.55
N PRO A 551 -3.09 -23.49 -11.34
CA PRO A 551 -2.49 -24.57 -12.11
C PRO A 551 -3.21 -25.91 -11.92
N THR A 552 -3.65 -26.20 -10.69
CA THR A 552 -4.34 -27.45 -10.33
C THR A 552 -5.68 -27.56 -11.05
N PHE A 553 -6.54 -26.53 -10.94
CA PHE A 553 -7.84 -26.54 -11.62
C PHE A 553 -7.73 -26.45 -13.14
N ALA A 554 -6.73 -25.73 -13.67
CA ALA A 554 -6.47 -25.73 -15.11
C ALA A 554 -6.08 -27.13 -15.60
N THR A 555 -5.19 -27.81 -14.89
CA THR A 555 -4.77 -29.19 -15.21
C THR A 555 -5.96 -30.14 -15.21
N TRP A 556 -6.80 -30.09 -14.18
CA TRP A 556 -7.99 -30.95 -14.10
C TRP A 556 -9.01 -30.61 -15.19
N ALA A 557 -9.32 -29.33 -15.42
CA ALA A 557 -10.29 -28.95 -16.45
C ALA A 557 -9.79 -29.30 -17.87
N ALA A 558 -8.49 -29.18 -18.14
CA ALA A 558 -7.89 -29.60 -19.40
C ALA A 558 -8.00 -31.13 -19.60
N ARG A 559 -7.75 -31.93 -18.55
CA ARG A 559 -8.00 -33.39 -18.55
C ARG A 559 -9.47 -33.78 -18.74
N GLU A 560 -10.38 -32.82 -18.62
CA GLU A 560 -11.81 -32.98 -18.83
C GLU A 560 -12.31 -32.33 -20.14
N GLY A 561 -11.38 -31.88 -20.99
CA GLY A 561 -11.68 -31.32 -22.32
C GLY A 561 -11.98 -29.81 -22.34
N ASP A 562 -11.66 -29.03 -21.31
CA ASP A 562 -11.78 -27.58 -21.34
C ASP A 562 -10.62 -26.93 -22.13
N VAL A 563 -10.93 -26.47 -23.35
CA VAL A 563 -9.94 -25.83 -24.26
C VAL A 563 -9.36 -24.55 -23.65
N SER A 564 -10.12 -23.82 -22.83
CA SER A 564 -9.62 -22.58 -22.24
C SER A 564 -8.60 -22.83 -21.12
N ALA A 565 -8.75 -23.96 -20.41
CA ALA A 565 -7.75 -24.43 -19.45
C ALA A 565 -6.47 -24.91 -20.17
N LEU A 566 -6.61 -25.63 -21.29
CA LEU A 566 -5.47 -26.04 -22.13
C LEU A 566 -4.67 -24.83 -22.64
N ARG A 567 -5.36 -23.75 -23.06
CA ARG A 567 -4.71 -22.49 -23.48
C ARG A 567 -3.88 -21.88 -22.37
N TYR A 568 -4.43 -21.81 -21.17
CA TYR A 568 -3.71 -21.28 -20.01
C TYR A 568 -2.44 -22.10 -19.72
N LEU A 569 -2.54 -23.43 -19.65
CA LEU A 569 -1.36 -24.29 -19.44
C LEU A 569 -0.33 -24.13 -20.56
N ALA A 570 -0.77 -23.95 -21.82
CA ALA A 570 0.13 -23.70 -22.94
C ALA A 570 0.84 -22.33 -22.85
N GLU A 571 0.16 -21.31 -22.34
CA GLU A 571 0.71 -19.98 -22.08
C GLU A 571 1.78 -20.07 -20.98
N GLU A 572 1.47 -20.68 -19.83
CA GLU A 572 2.43 -20.86 -18.71
C GLU A 572 3.65 -21.71 -19.14
N ALA A 573 3.42 -22.83 -19.84
CA ALA A 573 4.50 -23.66 -20.36
C ALA A 573 5.39 -22.93 -21.39
N ALA A 574 4.85 -21.94 -22.11
CA ALA A 574 5.62 -21.07 -23.00
C ALA A 574 6.49 -20.04 -22.27
N HIS A 575 6.17 -19.71 -21.01
CA HIS A 575 6.96 -18.79 -20.17
C HIS A 575 8.17 -19.48 -19.52
N GLY A 576 8.29 -20.81 -19.65
CA GLY A 576 9.53 -21.54 -19.36
C GLY A 576 9.48 -22.50 -18.19
N GLU A 577 8.31 -22.76 -17.60
CA GLU A 577 8.18 -23.76 -16.52
C GLU A 577 8.22 -25.19 -17.09
N GLU A 578 9.23 -25.99 -16.71
CA GLU A 578 9.42 -27.35 -17.23
C GLU A 578 8.30 -28.32 -16.80
N ASP A 579 7.76 -28.14 -15.59
CA ASP A 579 6.66 -28.95 -15.07
C ASP A 579 5.36 -28.73 -15.87
N GLU A 580 5.12 -27.51 -16.35
CA GLU A 580 3.95 -27.17 -17.16
C GLU A 580 4.02 -27.79 -18.57
N LYS A 581 5.21 -27.88 -19.18
CA LYS A 581 5.39 -28.60 -20.45
C LYS A 581 4.99 -30.07 -20.33
N SER A 582 5.33 -30.70 -19.21
CA SER A 582 4.97 -32.09 -18.92
C SER A 582 3.47 -32.26 -18.70
N ARG A 583 2.82 -31.33 -18.00
CA ARG A 583 1.36 -31.32 -17.79
C ARG A 583 0.60 -31.17 -19.11
N VAL A 584 1.05 -30.27 -19.98
CA VAL A 584 0.49 -30.06 -21.31
C VAL A 584 0.70 -31.28 -22.22
N ALA A 585 1.88 -31.90 -22.20
CA ALA A 585 2.15 -33.11 -22.97
C ALA A 585 1.23 -34.27 -22.55
N ALA A 586 0.91 -34.38 -21.26
CA ALA A 586 0.06 -35.46 -20.74
C ALA A 586 -1.39 -35.42 -21.25
N VAL A 587 -1.90 -34.23 -21.62
CA VAL A 587 -3.27 -34.05 -22.12
C VAL A 587 -3.39 -34.14 -23.65
N LEU A 588 -2.27 -34.28 -24.38
CA LEU A 588 -2.24 -34.45 -25.84
C LEU A 588 -2.12 -35.93 -26.23
N GLU A 589 -2.83 -36.34 -27.28
CA GLU A 589 -2.78 -37.70 -27.82
C GLU A 589 -1.45 -37.99 -28.53
N SER A 590 -0.87 -37.00 -29.20
CA SER A 590 0.38 -37.13 -29.94
C SER A 590 1.61 -36.76 -29.11
N THR A 591 2.67 -37.57 -29.16
CA THR A 591 3.98 -37.24 -28.60
C THR A 591 4.72 -36.28 -29.53
N GLN A 592 4.68 -34.98 -29.24
CA GLN A 592 5.38 -33.96 -30.04
C GLN A 592 6.71 -33.58 -29.37
N PRO A 593 7.84 -33.52 -30.12
CA PRO A 593 9.10 -33.05 -29.59
C PRO A 593 9.06 -31.56 -29.20
N ASP A 594 8.26 -30.76 -29.91
CA ASP A 594 7.97 -29.36 -29.58
C ASP A 594 6.47 -29.18 -29.31
N VAL A 595 6.06 -29.49 -28.08
CA VAL A 595 4.66 -29.39 -27.62
C VAL A 595 4.12 -27.96 -27.74
N ILE A 596 4.95 -26.95 -27.46
CA ILE A 596 4.54 -25.54 -27.45
C ILE A 596 4.41 -25.01 -28.88
N GLY A 597 5.36 -25.31 -29.76
CA GLY A 597 5.25 -25.00 -31.18
C GLY A 597 4.02 -25.63 -31.82
N PHE A 598 3.76 -26.91 -31.51
CA PHE A 598 2.55 -27.60 -31.97
C PHE A 598 1.26 -26.89 -31.52
N LEU A 599 1.14 -26.55 -30.24
CA LEU A 599 -0.05 -25.87 -29.71
C LEU A 599 -0.23 -24.47 -30.30
N ARG A 600 0.84 -23.69 -30.46
CA ARG A 600 0.76 -22.36 -31.08
C ARG A 600 0.15 -22.41 -32.49
N SER A 601 0.43 -23.48 -33.24
CA SER A 601 -0.07 -23.65 -34.61
C SER A 601 -1.45 -24.31 -34.70
N HIS A 602 -1.88 -25.07 -33.68
CA HIS A 602 -3.04 -25.98 -33.81
C HIS A 602 -4.05 -25.93 -32.67
N ILE A 603 -3.88 -25.10 -31.63
CA ILE A 603 -4.75 -25.13 -30.43
C ILE A 603 -6.24 -24.92 -30.73
N ASP A 604 -6.58 -24.13 -31.76
CA ASP A 604 -7.96 -23.91 -32.20
C ASP A 604 -8.55 -25.07 -33.03
N GLN A 605 -7.69 -25.98 -33.49
CA GLN A 605 -8.04 -27.14 -34.31
C GLN A 605 -8.10 -28.43 -33.48
N LEU A 606 -7.75 -28.36 -32.18
CA LEU A 606 -7.83 -29.50 -31.29
C LEU A 606 -9.28 -29.81 -30.92
N GLU A 607 -9.60 -31.10 -30.89
CA GLU A 607 -10.84 -31.63 -30.35
C GLU A 607 -10.57 -32.60 -29.19
N TRP A 608 -11.48 -32.63 -28.22
CA TRP A 608 -11.40 -33.56 -27.11
C TRP A 608 -11.89 -34.95 -27.52
N ASN A 609 -10.99 -35.92 -27.53
CA ASN A 609 -11.32 -37.32 -27.76
C ASN A 609 -11.75 -37.96 -26.44
N ARG A 610 -13.04 -38.28 -26.31
CA ARG A 610 -13.62 -38.88 -25.09
C ARG A 610 -13.11 -40.29 -24.83
N GLU A 611 -12.69 -41.02 -25.85
CA GLU A 611 -12.20 -42.40 -25.71
C GLU A 611 -10.79 -42.43 -25.15
N SER A 612 -9.90 -41.56 -25.66
CA SER A 612 -8.52 -41.46 -25.19
C SER A 612 -8.36 -40.58 -23.95
N GLY A 613 -9.36 -39.73 -23.63
CA GLY A 613 -9.26 -38.74 -22.57
C GLY A 613 -8.16 -37.71 -22.86
N LYS A 614 -7.97 -37.37 -24.15
CA LYS A 614 -6.90 -36.50 -24.63
C LYS A 614 -7.38 -35.61 -25.78
N PHE A 615 -6.67 -34.51 -26.01
CA PHE A 615 -6.87 -33.68 -27.19
C PHE A 615 -6.14 -34.26 -28.40
N ARG A 616 -6.82 -34.29 -29.55
CA ARG A 616 -6.26 -34.66 -30.85
C ARG A 616 -6.53 -33.58 -31.88
N LEU A 617 -5.73 -33.56 -32.94
CA LEU A 617 -6.00 -32.73 -34.10
C LEU A 617 -7.21 -33.30 -34.86
N LYS A 618 -8.13 -32.42 -35.26
CA LYS A 618 -9.31 -32.78 -36.07
C LYS A 618 -8.97 -33.46 -37.39
#